data_AF-A0A852GR42-F1
#
_entry.id   AF-A0A852GR42-F1
#
_cell.length_a   1.000
_cell.length_b   1.000
_cell.length_c   1.000
_cell.angle_alpha   90.00
_cell.angle_beta   90.00
_cell.angle_gamma   90.00
#
_symmetry.space_group_name_H-M   'P 1'
#
loop_
_entity.id
_entity.type
_entity.pdbx_description
1 polymer ?
#
loop_
_entity_poly.entity_id
_entity_poly.type
_entity_poly.pdbx_seq_one_letter_code
_entity_poly.pdbx_strand_id
1 'polypeptide(L)'
;AAVPARLQGGRSRCAGRLELLFAGTWGSVCAEGWDPAAAQVLCRQLACGRPRFVPAPCGSTAAGAPPVVLRQVQCTGQEPALEHCILQPGHP
;
A
#
# COMPACT_ATOMS: atom_id res chain seq x y z
N ALA A 1 -2.84 -2.09 -15.79
CA ALA A 1 -1.60 -1.30 -15.77
C ALA A 1 -1.43 -0.87 -14.33
N ALA A 2 -0.25 -1.14 -13.76
CA ALA A 2 -0.09 -1.13 -12.32
C ALA A 2 -0.54 0.18 -11.67
N VAL A 3 -1.38 0.15 -10.63
CA VAL A 3 -1.64 1.38 -9.84
C VAL A 3 -0.30 1.82 -9.24
N PRO A 4 0.22 3.02 -9.54
CA PRO A 4 1.53 3.42 -9.05
C PRO A 4 1.59 3.40 -7.52
N ALA A 5 2.62 2.75 -6.98
CA ALA A 5 2.83 2.57 -5.55
C ALA A 5 4.26 2.97 -5.19
N ARG A 6 4.46 3.48 -3.97
CA ARG A 6 5.80 3.78 -3.44
C ARG A 6 5.88 3.59 -1.93
N LEU A 7 7.09 3.32 -1.45
CA LEU A 7 7.43 3.31 -0.02
C LEU A 7 8.23 4.57 0.30
N GLN A 8 7.75 5.38 1.22
CA GLN A 8 8.33 6.68 1.58
C GLN A 8 8.84 6.72 3.03
N GLY A 9 9.91 7.47 3.24
CA GLY A 9 10.45 7.73 4.59
C GLY A 9 11.15 6.56 5.28
N GLY A 10 11.43 5.46 4.56
CA GLY A 10 12.25 4.36 5.08
C GLY A 10 13.70 4.42 4.61
N ARG A 11 14.53 3.51 5.14
CA ARG A 11 15.98 3.47 4.89
C ARG A 11 16.37 2.92 3.50
N SER A 12 15.40 2.48 2.70
CA SER A 12 15.63 1.96 1.34
C SER A 12 14.37 2.10 0.49
N ARG A 13 14.48 1.89 -0.82
CA ARG A 13 13.32 1.87 -1.74
C ARG A 13 12.25 0.82 -1.39
N CYS A 14 12.63 -0.19 -0.60
CA CYS A 14 11.78 -1.32 -0.20
C CYS A 14 11.32 -1.24 1.26
N ALA A 15 11.49 -0.08 1.91
CA ALA A 15 11.07 0.14 3.28
C ALA A 15 10.45 1.54 3.40
N GLY A 16 9.38 1.65 4.18
CA GLY A 16 8.74 2.93 4.46
C GLY A 16 7.23 2.82 4.59
N ARG A 17 6.58 3.98 4.66
CA ARG A 17 5.13 4.14 4.59
C ARG A 17 4.66 3.90 3.16
N LEU A 18 3.63 3.08 2.99
CA LEU A 18 2.97 2.86 1.71
C LEU A 18 2.17 4.09 1.29
N GLU A 19 2.43 4.55 0.06
CA GLU A 19 1.61 5.52 -0.64
C GLU A 19 1.18 4.97 -2.00
N LEU A 20 -0.07 5.22 -2.37
CA LEU A 20 -0.66 4.83 -3.65
C LEU A 20 -1.14 6.07 -4.41
N LEU A 21 -0.97 6.06 -5.74
CA LEU A 21 -1.50 7.10 -6.61
C LEU A 21 -2.95 6.75 -6.99
N PHE A 22 -3.90 7.49 -6.44
CA PHE A 22 -5.32 7.33 -6.73
C PHE A 22 -5.92 8.65 -7.19
N ALA A 23 -6.66 8.66 -8.31
CA ALA A 23 -7.25 9.87 -8.90
C ALA A 23 -6.25 11.05 -9.05
N GLY A 24 -4.99 10.76 -9.39
CA GLY A 24 -3.94 11.78 -9.59
C GLY A 24 -3.28 12.29 -8.31
N THR A 25 -3.67 11.79 -7.12
CA THR A 25 -3.11 12.21 -5.83
C THR A 25 -2.46 11.04 -5.11
N TRP A 26 -1.29 11.28 -4.51
CA TRP A 26 -0.65 10.30 -3.64
C TRP A 26 -1.37 10.28 -2.29
N GLY A 27 -1.89 9.12 -1.93
CA GLY A 27 -2.61 8.88 -0.68
C GLY A 27 -1.92 7.87 0.21
N SER A 28 -2.16 7.95 1.51
CA SER A 28 -1.82 6.88 2.44
C SER A 28 -2.83 5.74 2.34
N VAL A 29 -2.40 4.53 2.70
CA VAL A 29 -3.28 3.38 2.86
C VAL A 29 -3.58 3.24 4.33
N CYS A 30 -4.85 3.23 4.72
CA CYS A 30 -5.30 2.84 6.05
C CYS A 30 -6.45 1.86 5.82
N ALA A 31 -6.05 0.68 5.34
CA ALA A 31 -6.96 -0.33 4.85
C ALA A 31 -7.10 -1.48 5.85
N GLU A 32 -8.34 -1.79 6.20
CA GLU A 32 -8.71 -3.10 6.74
C GLU A 32 -8.24 -4.20 5.78
N GLY A 33 -7.65 -5.26 6.32
CA GLY A 33 -7.09 -6.36 5.52
C GLY A 33 -5.70 -6.12 4.92
N TRP A 34 -5.01 -5.03 5.28
CA TRP A 34 -3.58 -4.90 4.97
C TRP A 34 -2.78 -5.90 5.79
N ASP A 35 -2.41 -7.00 5.14
CA ASP A 35 -1.79 -8.16 5.75
C ASP A 35 -0.52 -8.57 4.97
N PRO A 36 0.18 -9.64 5.39
CA PRO A 36 1.34 -10.13 4.65
C PRO A 36 1.07 -10.53 3.20
N ALA A 37 -0.15 -10.94 2.86
CA ALA A 37 -0.52 -11.30 1.49
C ALA A 37 -0.59 -10.05 0.60
N ALA A 38 -1.26 -8.99 1.07
CA ALA A 38 -1.28 -7.69 0.39
C ALA A 38 0.13 -7.08 0.27
N ALA A 39 0.94 -7.18 1.34
CA ALA A 39 2.33 -6.73 1.31
C ALA A 39 3.17 -7.52 0.31
N GLN A 40 2.90 -8.81 0.11
CA GLN A 40 3.59 -9.64 -0.87
C GLN A 40 3.29 -9.17 -2.31
N VAL A 41 2.05 -8.83 -2.60
CA VAL A 41 1.65 -8.24 -3.89
C VAL A 41 2.36 -6.92 -4.13
N LEU A 42 2.39 -6.02 -3.14
CA LEU A 42 3.12 -4.76 -3.22
C LEU A 42 4.62 -4.98 -3.47
N CYS A 43 5.27 -5.83 -2.68
CA CYS A 43 6.70 -6.08 -2.84
C CYS A 43 7.03 -6.73 -4.19
N ARG A 44 6.12 -7.54 -4.75
CA ARG A 44 6.24 -8.06 -6.12
C ARG A 44 6.17 -6.93 -7.14
N GLN A 45 5.16 -6.07 -7.03
CA GLN A 45 4.96 -4.91 -7.90
C GLN A 45 6.16 -3.95 -7.88
N LEU A 46 6.79 -3.75 -6.72
CA LEU A 46 7.96 -2.88 -6.53
C LEU A 46 9.31 -3.57 -6.78
N ALA A 47 9.31 -4.85 -7.15
CA ALA A 47 10.53 -5.67 -7.27
C ALA A 47 11.42 -5.60 -6.01
N CYS A 48 10.79 -5.75 -4.85
CA CYS A 48 11.41 -5.74 -3.52
C CYS A 48 11.53 -7.12 -2.87
N GLY A 49 11.04 -8.18 -3.54
CA GLY A 49 11.10 -9.55 -3.04
C GLY A 49 9.98 -9.87 -2.05
N ARG A 50 10.30 -10.56 -0.95
CA ARG A 50 9.32 -10.95 0.07
C ARG A 50 9.23 -9.88 1.18
N PRO A 51 8.03 -9.54 1.67
CA PRO A 51 7.87 -8.62 2.79
C PRO A 51 8.49 -9.22 4.06
N ARG A 52 9.18 -8.38 4.84
CA ARG A 52 9.83 -8.79 6.10
C ARG A 52 9.11 -8.27 7.34
N PHE A 53 8.57 -7.05 7.24
CA PHE A 53 7.89 -6.39 8.33
C PHE A 53 6.68 -5.67 7.75
N VAL A 54 5.50 -6.06 8.21
CA VAL A 54 4.21 -5.55 7.72
C VAL A 54 3.46 -4.98 8.92
N PRO A 55 3.77 -3.75 9.33
CA PRO A 55 3.00 -3.09 10.37
C PRO A 55 1.59 -2.81 9.83
N ALA A 56 0.63 -2.65 10.74
CA ALA A 56 -0.68 -2.14 10.37
C ALA A 56 -0.51 -0.81 9.62
N PRO A 57 -1.23 -0.60 8.51
CA PRO A 57 -1.00 0.55 7.63
C PRO A 57 -1.50 1.85 8.30
N CYS A 58 -2.43 1.71 9.25
CA CYS A 58 -2.88 2.78 10.13
C CYS A 58 -1.93 2.90 11.33
N GLY A 59 -1.00 3.85 11.27
CA GLY A 59 -0.05 4.06 12.37
C GLY A 59 0.72 5.37 12.35
N SER A 60 0.55 6.22 11.34
CA SER A 60 1.20 7.53 11.32
C SER A 60 0.26 8.61 10.79
N THR A 61 -0.63 9.10 11.64
CA THR A 61 -1.19 10.47 11.56
C THR A 61 -0.10 11.49 11.92
N ALA A 62 1.07 11.38 11.29
CA ALA A 62 2.03 12.46 11.33
C ALA A 62 1.37 13.68 10.66
N ALA A 63 1.47 14.85 11.28
CA ALA A 63 0.98 16.09 10.67
C ALA A 63 1.60 16.24 9.27
N GLY A 64 0.76 16.29 8.23
CA GLY A 64 1.19 16.29 6.82
C GLY A 64 1.16 14.94 6.10
N ALA A 65 0.61 13.88 6.70
CA ALA A 65 0.37 12.62 6.00
C ALA A 65 -0.67 12.81 4.87
N PRO A 66 -0.46 12.18 3.69
CA PRO A 66 -1.40 12.27 2.58
C PRO A 66 -2.76 11.61 2.91
N PRO A 67 -3.85 12.03 2.25
CA PRO A 67 -5.20 11.54 2.54
C PRO A 67 -5.30 10.01 2.40
N VAL A 68 -6.19 9.38 3.17
CA VAL A 68 -6.41 7.94 3.09
C VAL A 68 -7.18 7.63 1.80
N VAL A 69 -6.54 6.93 0.86
CA VAL A 69 -7.16 6.60 -0.44
C VAL A 69 -7.77 5.20 -0.50
N LEU A 70 -7.43 4.33 0.44
CA LEU A 70 -7.99 2.98 0.55
C LEU A 70 -8.46 2.68 1.97
N ARG A 71 -9.68 2.16 2.07
CA ARG A 71 -10.33 1.69 3.31
C ARG A 71 -10.20 0.20 3.52
N GLN A 72 -10.11 -0.58 2.44
CA GLN A 72 -10.01 -2.03 2.52
C GLN A 72 -9.16 -2.56 1.36
N VAL A 73 -8.37 -3.58 1.66
CA VAL A 73 -7.59 -4.35 0.70
C VAL A 73 -7.77 -5.83 1.02
N GLN A 74 -8.06 -6.63 0.01
CA GLN A 74 -8.04 -8.08 0.14
C GLN A 74 -7.26 -8.66 -1.03
N CYS A 75 -6.13 -9.28 -0.71
CA CYS A 75 -5.26 -9.97 -1.66
C CYS A 75 -5.10 -11.43 -1.24
N THR A 76 -4.95 -12.32 -2.21
CA THR A 76 -4.55 -13.72 -2.00
C THR A 76 -3.03 -13.88 -1.88
N GLY A 77 -2.26 -12.87 -2.29
CA GLY A 77 -0.78 -12.89 -2.32
C GLY A 77 -0.20 -13.36 -3.65
N GLN A 78 -1.06 -13.81 -4.57
CA GLN A 78 -0.67 -14.31 -5.90
C GLN A 78 -0.88 -13.28 -7.01
N GLU A 79 -1.57 -12.19 -6.71
CA GLU A 79 -1.84 -11.11 -7.65
C GLU A 79 -0.54 -10.49 -8.18
N PRO A 80 -0.47 -10.11 -9.47
CA PRO A 80 0.73 -9.50 -10.03
C PRO A 80 0.95 -8.06 -9.54
N ALA A 81 -0.13 -7.35 -9.18
CA ALA A 81 -0.11 -5.97 -8.69
C ALA A 81 -1.37 -5.68 -7.86
N LEU A 82 -1.34 -4.61 -7.06
CA LEU A 82 -2.45 -4.26 -6.16
C LEU A 82 -3.77 -4.00 -6.88
N GLU A 83 -3.79 -3.55 -8.15
CA GLU A 83 -5.08 -3.37 -8.86
C GLU A 83 -5.83 -4.67 -9.15
N HIS A 84 -5.18 -5.83 -8.97
CA HIS A 84 -5.81 -7.13 -9.15
C HIS A 84 -6.35 -7.69 -7.82
N CYS A 85 -6.10 -7.00 -6.71
CA CYS A 85 -6.73 -7.29 -5.43
C CYS A 85 -8.11 -6.63 -5.35
N ILE A 86 -8.92 -7.03 -4.36
CA ILE A 86 -10.15 -6.31 -4.04
C ILE A 86 -9.77 -5.05 -3.26
N LEU A 87 -9.90 -3.89 -3.90
CA LEU A 87 -9.61 -2.59 -3.31
C LEU A 87 -10.94 -1.85 -3.05
N GLN A 88 -11.15 -1.36 -1.82
CA GLN A 88 -12.23 -0.40 -1.54
C GLN A 88 -11.65 1.01 -1.36
N PRO A 89 -12.03 1.96 -2.25
CA PRO A 89 -11.62 3.35 -2.13
C PRO A 89 -12.08 3.97 -0.80
N GLY A 90 -11.24 4.84 -0.23
CA GLY A 90 -11.67 5.79 0.78
C GLY A 90 -12.60 6.84 0.17
N HIS A 91 -13.65 7.22 0.91
CA HIS A 91 -14.42 8.41 0.58
C HIS A 91 -13.48 9.64 0.68
N PRO A 92 -13.56 10.61 -0.25
CA PRO A 92 -12.77 11.85 -0.18
C PRO A 92 -13.03 12.65 1.10
#